data_AF-A0A7U9WVF7-F1
#
_entry.id   AF-A0A7U9WVF7-F1
#
_cell.length_a   1.000
_cell.length_b   1.000
_cell.length_c   1.000
_cell.angle_alpha   90.00
_cell.angle_beta   90.00
_cell.angle_gamma   90.00
#
_symmetry.space_group_name_H-M   'P 1'
#
loop_
_entity.id
_entity.type
_entity.pdbx_description
1 polymer ?
#
loop_
_entity_poly.entity_id
_entity_poly.type
_entity_poly.pdbx_seq_one_letter_code
_entity_poly.pdbx_strand_id
1 'polypeptide(L)'
;MKFKKAKNTYADLIQKLKDHGYSKSYITRLETEINWLVRNQDRENVQSYGEACRIRISRTKSRDMQITYRRVYRTLEEFDLYGRYPAGVCAETPAERGSYWQLNPAFREVIDIYKDSGAKRGLKESTLYRTAFSASSFLLAMQNRGRESLNDITEYDVISYFVREDGRSPLSGGYRDTVASVFKSDLLKRWEK
;
A
#
# COMPACT_ATOMS: atom_id res chain seq x y z
N MET A 1 34.83 11.61 3.94
CA MET A 1 33.90 12.29 3.02
C MET A 1 32.90 13.06 3.86
N LYS A 2 32.77 14.39 3.71
CA LYS A 2 31.82 15.18 4.53
C LYS A 2 30.40 14.92 4.04
N PHE A 3 29.49 14.57 4.95
CA PHE A 3 28.07 14.40 4.64
C PHE A 3 27.47 15.76 4.30
N LYS A 4 27.41 16.10 3.00
CA LYS A 4 26.84 17.35 2.51
C LYS A 4 25.93 17.07 1.33
N LYS A 5 24.65 17.38 1.50
CA LYS A 5 23.57 17.10 0.54
C LYS A 5 23.04 18.40 -0.04
N ALA A 6 22.93 18.47 -1.36
CA ALA A 6 22.32 19.59 -2.06
C ALA A 6 20.96 19.18 -2.66
N LYS A 7 20.06 20.14 -2.87
CA LYS A 7 18.75 19.87 -3.47
C LYS A 7 18.86 19.22 -4.85
N ASN A 8 19.85 19.66 -5.65
CA ASN A 8 20.08 19.15 -7.00
C ASN A 8 20.52 17.68 -7.00
N THR A 9 21.11 17.18 -5.91
CA THR A 9 21.52 15.75 -5.77
C THR A 9 20.36 14.79 -5.97
N TYR A 10 19.15 15.22 -5.59
CA TYR A 10 17.97 14.36 -5.61
C TYR A 10 16.98 14.73 -6.71
N ALA A 11 17.33 15.66 -7.61
CA ALA A 11 16.46 16.04 -8.73
C ALA A 11 16.16 14.82 -9.62
N ASP A 12 17.20 14.05 -9.96
CA ASP A 12 17.09 12.84 -10.77
C ASP A 12 16.28 11.74 -10.08
N LEU A 13 16.44 11.60 -8.75
CA LEU A 13 15.63 10.69 -7.94
C LEU A 13 14.15 11.06 -8.03
N ILE A 14 13.80 12.32 -7.78
CA ILE A 14 12.42 12.78 -7.79
C ILE A 14 11.79 12.66 -9.18
N GLN A 15 12.53 13.03 -10.23
CA GLN A 15 12.03 12.93 -11.61
C GLN A 15 11.75 11.47 -11.96
N LYS A 16 12.70 10.57 -11.68
CA LYS A 16 12.51 9.16 -11.97
C LYS A 16 11.33 8.54 -11.20
N LEU A 17 11.12 8.93 -9.95
CA LEU A 17 9.94 8.49 -9.19
C LEU A 17 8.62 8.98 -9.79
N LYS A 18 8.59 10.19 -10.36
CA LYS A 18 7.42 10.71 -11.10
C LYS A 18 7.17 9.88 -12.36
N ASP A 19 8.23 9.61 -13.11
CA ASP A 19 8.15 8.89 -14.39
C ASP A 19 7.65 7.44 -14.20
N HIS A 20 8.09 6.76 -13.12
CA HIS A 20 7.67 5.38 -12.80
C HIS A 20 6.34 5.29 -12.01
N GLY A 21 5.58 6.39 -11.95
CA GLY A 21 4.22 6.41 -11.43
C GLY A 21 4.07 6.24 -9.91
N TYR A 22 5.08 6.60 -9.11
CA TYR A 22 4.93 6.59 -7.66
C TYR A 22 3.84 7.58 -7.20
N SER A 23 3.19 7.28 -6.08
CA SER A 23 2.11 8.12 -5.58
C SER A 23 2.59 9.53 -5.24
N LYS A 24 1.76 10.55 -5.56
CA LYS A 24 2.08 11.96 -5.26
C LYS A 24 2.40 12.16 -3.78
N SER A 25 1.66 11.51 -2.87
CA SER A 25 1.88 11.60 -1.43
C SER A 25 3.24 11.05 -1.00
N TYR A 26 3.72 9.98 -1.64
CA TYR A 26 5.06 9.43 -1.40
C TYR A 26 6.14 10.39 -1.88
N ILE A 27 6.01 10.92 -3.09
CA ILE A 27 6.95 11.89 -3.67
C ILE A 27 7.02 13.15 -2.80
N THR A 28 5.88 13.73 -2.43
CA THR A 28 5.83 14.92 -1.55
C THR A 28 6.47 14.65 -0.20
N ARG A 29 6.33 13.43 0.36
CA ARG A 29 6.98 13.05 1.61
C ARG A 29 8.51 13.05 1.46
N LEU A 30 9.02 12.44 0.39
CA LEU A 30 10.45 12.43 0.07
C LEU A 30 10.99 13.85 -0.10
N GLU A 31 10.32 14.69 -0.89
CA GLU A 31 10.69 16.09 -1.08
C GLU A 31 10.74 16.87 0.25
N THR A 32 9.77 16.63 1.14
CA THR A 32 9.73 17.27 2.46
C THR A 32 10.95 16.91 3.30
N GLU A 33 11.31 15.64 3.36
CA GLU A 33 12.46 15.19 4.16
C GLU A 33 13.80 15.57 3.53
N ILE A 34 13.90 15.59 2.19
CA ILE A 34 15.07 16.13 1.47
C ILE A 34 15.26 17.61 1.82
N ASN A 35 14.19 18.41 1.73
CA ASN A 35 14.26 19.84 2.06
C ASN A 35 14.64 20.06 3.53
N TRP A 36 14.10 19.24 4.45
CA TRP A 36 14.50 19.28 5.85
C TRP A 36 15.98 18.97 6.02
N LEU A 37 16.47 17.89 5.40
CA LEU A 37 17.87 17.47 5.49
C LEU A 37 18.81 18.56 4.97
N VAL A 38 18.54 19.09 3.78
CA VAL A 38 19.37 20.12 3.15
C VAL A 38 19.45 21.38 4.02
N ARG A 39 18.33 21.79 4.63
CA ARG A 39 18.26 23.00 5.48
C ARG A 39 18.87 22.83 6.86
N ASN A 40 18.88 21.62 7.40
CA ASN A 40 19.23 21.39 8.81
C ASN A 40 20.52 20.58 9.01
N GLN A 41 21.11 20.01 7.95
CA GLN A 41 22.33 19.19 8.06
C GLN A 41 23.48 19.89 8.79
N ASP A 42 23.70 21.18 8.53
CA ASP A 42 24.79 21.95 9.16
C ASP A 42 24.42 22.33 10.61
N ARG A 43 23.18 22.78 10.83
CA ARG A 43 22.67 23.18 12.16
C ARG A 43 22.64 22.02 13.14
N GLU A 44 22.24 20.85 12.68
CA GLU A 44 22.10 19.64 13.49
C GLU A 44 23.37 18.77 13.43
N ASN A 45 24.42 19.24 12.74
CA ASN A 45 25.69 18.54 12.56
C ASN A 45 25.53 17.08 12.09
N VAL A 46 24.62 16.84 11.14
CA VAL A 46 24.29 15.50 10.64
C VAL A 46 25.49 14.88 9.92
N GLN A 47 25.93 13.71 10.38
CA GLN A 47 27.04 12.95 9.76
C GLN A 47 26.58 11.78 8.89
N SER A 48 25.30 11.37 8.99
CA SER A 48 24.75 10.24 8.23
C SER A 48 23.23 10.31 8.07
N TYR A 49 22.69 9.57 7.10
CA TYR A 49 21.24 9.40 6.96
C TYR A 49 20.61 8.76 8.20
N GLY A 50 21.31 7.83 8.86
CA GLY A 50 20.86 7.22 10.11
C GLY A 50 20.75 8.23 11.26
N GLU A 51 21.62 9.23 11.32
CA GLU A 51 21.54 10.31 12.30
C GLU A 51 20.38 11.28 12.01
N ALA A 52 20.23 11.71 10.76
CA ALA A 52 19.07 12.48 10.33
C ALA A 52 17.75 11.76 10.66
N CYS A 53 17.69 10.45 10.41
CA CYS A 53 16.54 9.62 10.72
C CYS A 53 16.24 9.61 12.22
N ARG A 54 17.26 9.43 13.08
CA ARG A 54 17.10 9.46 14.54
C ARG A 54 16.55 10.80 15.03
N ILE A 55 17.03 11.92 14.49
CA ILE A 55 16.54 13.27 14.83
C ILE A 55 15.07 13.43 14.45
N ARG A 56 14.64 12.92 13.29
CA ARG A 56 13.23 13.00 12.87
C ARG A 56 12.33 12.10 13.71
N ILE A 57 12.79 10.90 14.04
CA ILE A 57 12.08 9.96 14.90
C ILE A 57 11.86 10.54 16.30
N SER A 58 12.86 11.19 16.89
CA SER A 58 12.73 11.76 18.24
C SER A 58 11.73 12.92 18.32
N ARG A 59 11.46 13.59 17.20
CA ARG A 59 10.50 14.69 17.08
C ARG A 59 9.05 14.24 16.89
N THR A 60 8.76 12.93 16.90
CA THR A 60 7.39 12.42 16.74
C THR A 60 7.06 11.28 17.68
N LYS A 61 5.81 11.28 18.19
CA LYS A 61 5.24 10.17 18.97
C LYS A 61 4.52 9.14 18.10
N SER A 62 4.23 9.44 16.82
CA SER A 62 3.49 8.56 15.93
C SER A 62 4.36 7.42 15.41
N ARG A 63 3.94 6.17 15.67
CA ARG A 63 4.67 4.98 15.23
C ARG A 63 4.75 4.87 13.70
N ASP A 64 3.67 5.21 13.01
CA ASP A 64 3.60 5.19 11.55
C ASP A 64 4.54 6.21 10.91
N MET A 65 4.65 7.39 11.52
CA MET A 65 5.60 8.41 11.10
C MET A 65 7.05 7.97 11.32
N GLN A 66 7.36 7.28 12.42
CA GLN A 66 8.69 6.71 12.63
C GLN A 66 9.05 5.68 11.55
N ILE A 67 8.11 4.80 11.18
CA ILE A 67 8.32 3.83 10.09
C ILE A 67 8.55 4.58 8.77
N THR A 68 7.76 5.62 8.51
CA THR A 68 7.88 6.45 7.30
C THR A 68 9.27 7.10 7.22
N TYR A 69 9.78 7.70 8.30
CA TYR A 69 11.11 8.29 8.31
C TYR A 69 12.20 7.24 8.03
N ARG A 70 12.13 6.05 8.65
CA ARG A 70 13.10 4.97 8.37
C ARG A 70 13.13 4.61 6.88
N ARG A 71 11.95 4.50 6.25
CA ARG A 71 11.86 4.18 4.81
C ARG A 71 12.46 5.29 3.94
N VAL A 72 12.14 6.55 4.23
CA VAL A 72 12.65 7.68 3.45
C VAL A 72 14.16 7.80 3.55
N TYR A 73 14.72 7.80 4.77
CA TYR A 73 16.17 7.95 4.94
C TYR A 73 16.96 6.77 4.39
N ARG A 74 16.42 5.55 4.49
CA ARG A 74 17.00 4.38 3.83
C ARG A 74 16.99 4.51 2.30
N THR A 75 15.90 5.04 1.74
CA THR A 75 15.80 5.28 0.28
C THR A 75 16.86 6.27 -0.17
N LEU A 76 17.04 7.37 0.55
CA LEU A 76 18.06 8.37 0.23
C LEU A 76 19.48 7.80 0.35
N GLU A 77 19.73 6.97 1.37
CA GLU A 77 21.02 6.31 1.56
C GLU A 77 21.33 5.28 0.47
N GLU A 78 20.36 4.44 0.11
CA GLU A 78 20.51 3.45 -0.97
C GLU A 78 20.70 4.12 -2.33
N PHE A 79 20.03 5.24 -2.57
CA PHE A 79 20.21 6.04 -3.78
C PHE A 79 21.62 6.66 -3.83
N ASP A 80 22.05 7.34 -2.77
CA ASP A 80 23.36 8.01 -2.76
C ASP A 80 24.55 7.04 -2.76
N LEU A 81 24.42 5.87 -2.13
CA LEU A 81 25.51 4.89 -2.06
C LEU A 81 25.58 3.96 -3.30
N TYR A 82 24.42 3.58 -3.85
CA TYR A 82 24.35 2.51 -4.85
C TYR A 82 23.59 2.90 -6.11
N GLY A 83 23.08 4.13 -6.22
CA GLY A 83 22.19 4.54 -7.31
C GLY A 83 20.88 3.75 -7.34
N ARG A 84 20.51 3.10 -6.22
CA ARG A 84 19.33 2.23 -6.15
C ARG A 84 18.08 3.05 -5.88
N TYR A 85 17.05 2.77 -6.67
CA TYR A 85 15.72 3.34 -6.49
C TYR A 85 14.90 2.47 -5.53
N PRO A 86 13.97 3.04 -4.75
CA PRO A 86 13.20 2.28 -3.77
C PRO A 86 12.39 1.18 -4.46
N ALA A 87 12.76 -0.07 -4.24
CA ALA A 87 11.98 -1.23 -4.69
C ALA A 87 10.70 -1.34 -3.84
N GLY A 88 9.69 -0.53 -4.16
CA GLY A 88 8.48 -0.47 -3.37
C GLY A 88 7.47 0.53 -3.90
N VAL A 89 6.52 0.00 -4.66
CA VAL A 89 5.32 0.67 -5.22
C VAL A 89 5.62 1.64 -6.37
N CYS A 90 6.40 1.18 -7.36
CA CYS A 90 6.15 1.60 -8.74
C CYS A 90 4.69 1.27 -9.08
N ALA A 91 3.99 2.18 -9.76
CA ALA A 91 2.83 1.80 -10.59
C ALA A 91 3.26 0.85 -11.74
N GLU A 92 4.56 0.71 -11.95
CA GLU A 92 5.26 -0.20 -12.85
C GLU A 92 5.94 -1.41 -12.16
N THR A 93 5.52 -1.84 -10.97
CA THR A 93 5.58 -3.31 -10.80
C THR A 93 4.68 -3.84 -11.90
N PRO A 94 5.09 -4.88 -12.69
CA PRO A 94 4.22 -5.45 -13.70
C PRO A 94 2.84 -5.58 -13.09
N ALA A 95 1.80 -5.28 -13.86
CA ALA A 95 0.41 -5.35 -13.44
C ALA A 95 -0.03 -6.77 -13.04
N GLU A 96 0.85 -7.55 -12.42
CA GLU A 96 0.81 -8.92 -11.94
C GLU A 96 1.24 -9.01 -10.47
N ARG A 97 1.66 -7.90 -9.82
CA ARG A 97 1.84 -7.84 -8.36
C ARG A 97 0.60 -7.25 -7.69
N GLY A 98 -0.31 -8.12 -7.29
CA GLY A 98 -1.48 -7.77 -6.49
C GLY A 98 -2.27 -9.02 -6.13
N SER A 99 -3.06 -8.97 -5.05
CA SER A 99 -3.83 -10.14 -4.61
C SER A 99 -4.75 -10.67 -5.72
N TYR A 100 -5.28 -9.78 -6.55
CA TYR A 100 -6.15 -10.10 -7.70
C TYR A 100 -5.51 -11.05 -8.72
N TRP A 101 -4.24 -10.83 -9.08
CA TRP A 101 -3.56 -11.62 -10.12
C TRP A 101 -3.14 -13.01 -9.64
N GLN A 102 -3.10 -13.20 -8.32
CA GLN A 102 -2.86 -14.49 -7.67
C GLN A 102 -4.14 -15.29 -7.43
N LEU A 103 -5.32 -14.68 -7.67
CA LEU A 103 -6.59 -15.38 -7.56
C LEU A 103 -6.73 -16.41 -8.67
N ASN A 104 -7.32 -17.54 -8.30
CA ASN A 104 -7.88 -18.52 -9.19
C ASN A 104 -9.01 -17.90 -10.05
N PRO A 105 -9.42 -18.55 -11.14
CA PRO A 105 -10.44 -18.02 -12.04
C PRO A 105 -11.79 -17.70 -11.35
N ALA A 106 -12.24 -18.57 -10.42
CA ALA A 106 -13.53 -18.40 -9.74
C ALA A 106 -13.57 -17.13 -8.88
N PHE A 107 -12.54 -16.88 -8.09
CA PHE A 107 -12.44 -15.66 -7.28
C PHE A 107 -12.15 -14.41 -8.10
N ARG A 108 -11.44 -14.54 -9.23
CA ARG A 108 -11.22 -13.44 -10.14
C ARG A 108 -12.54 -12.95 -10.76
N GLU A 109 -13.39 -13.88 -11.18
CA GLU A 109 -14.72 -13.58 -11.75
C GLU A 109 -15.56 -12.72 -10.80
N VAL A 110 -15.55 -13.03 -9.49
CA VAL A 110 -16.28 -12.24 -8.47
C VAL A 110 -15.83 -10.78 -8.46
N ILE A 111 -14.52 -10.52 -8.55
CA ILE A 111 -13.97 -9.17 -8.56
C ILE A 111 -14.30 -8.44 -9.86
N ASP A 112 -14.30 -9.15 -10.99
CA ASP A 112 -14.62 -8.58 -12.29
C ASP A 112 -16.10 -8.19 -12.37
N ILE A 113 -17.00 -9.06 -11.90
CA ILE A 113 -18.44 -8.76 -11.77
C ILE A 113 -18.66 -7.51 -10.91
N TYR A 114 -17.94 -7.38 -9.79
CA TYR A 114 -18.01 -6.19 -8.94
C TYR A 114 -17.56 -4.92 -9.66
N LYS A 115 -16.42 -4.96 -10.36
CA LYS A 115 -15.91 -3.80 -11.09
C LYS A 115 -16.87 -3.37 -12.19
N ASP A 116 -17.41 -4.32 -12.95
CA ASP A 116 -18.33 -4.05 -14.06
C ASP A 116 -19.66 -3.50 -13.57
N SER A 117 -20.27 -4.13 -12.56
CA SER A 117 -21.52 -3.65 -11.97
C SER A 117 -21.34 -2.30 -11.27
N GLY A 118 -20.24 -2.11 -10.55
CA GLY A 118 -19.91 -0.87 -9.87
C GLY A 118 -19.65 0.29 -10.84
N ALA A 119 -18.98 0.05 -11.97
CA ALA A 119 -18.79 1.04 -13.02
C ALA A 119 -20.13 1.45 -13.65
N LYS A 120 -21.00 0.48 -13.97
CA LYS A 120 -22.37 0.75 -14.48
C LYS A 120 -23.22 1.57 -13.51
N ARG A 121 -22.99 1.42 -12.20
CA ARG A 121 -23.65 2.19 -11.13
C ARG A 121 -23.05 3.57 -10.90
N GLY A 122 -22.00 3.96 -11.63
CA GLY A 122 -21.35 5.26 -11.50
C GLY A 122 -20.46 5.39 -10.26
N LEU A 123 -19.95 4.29 -9.70
CA LEU A 123 -18.98 4.38 -8.60
C LEU A 123 -17.68 5.02 -9.08
N LYS A 124 -17.10 5.88 -8.23
CA LYS A 124 -15.79 6.49 -8.50
C LYS A 124 -14.74 5.39 -8.69
N GLU A 125 -13.86 5.58 -9.67
CA GLU A 125 -12.76 4.65 -9.98
C GLU A 125 -11.88 4.34 -8.76
N SER A 126 -11.57 5.37 -7.95
CA SER A 126 -10.83 5.19 -6.70
C SER A 126 -11.53 4.27 -5.68
N THR A 127 -12.87 4.29 -5.65
CA THR A 127 -13.68 3.42 -4.80
C THR A 127 -13.67 2.01 -5.35
N LEU A 128 -13.88 1.83 -6.65
CA LEU A 128 -13.80 0.53 -7.32
C LEU A 128 -12.45 -0.14 -7.07
N TYR A 129 -11.36 0.60 -7.28
CA TYR A 129 -10.00 0.11 -7.05
C TYR A 129 -9.79 -0.33 -5.60
N ARG A 130 -10.11 0.54 -4.62
CA ARG A 130 -9.90 0.25 -3.20
C ARG A 130 -10.72 -0.95 -2.72
N THR A 131 -11.96 -1.05 -3.16
CA THR A 131 -12.86 -2.14 -2.78
C THR A 131 -12.44 -3.45 -3.44
N ALA A 132 -12.14 -3.44 -4.74
CA ALA A 132 -11.63 -4.61 -5.45
C ALA A 132 -10.31 -5.12 -4.86
N PHE A 133 -9.38 -4.21 -4.51
CA PHE A 133 -8.12 -4.57 -3.86
C PHE A 133 -8.34 -5.25 -2.50
N SER A 134 -9.24 -4.69 -1.68
CA SER A 134 -9.58 -5.23 -0.36
C SER A 134 -10.19 -6.63 -0.48
N ALA A 135 -11.19 -6.80 -1.34
CA ALA A 135 -11.84 -8.08 -1.55
C ALA A 135 -10.91 -9.13 -2.18
N SER A 136 -10.03 -8.73 -3.10
CA SER A 136 -9.03 -9.63 -3.67
C SER A 136 -8.06 -10.15 -2.61
N SER A 137 -7.71 -9.33 -1.62
CA SER A 137 -6.84 -9.75 -0.51
C SER A 137 -7.54 -10.72 0.45
N PHE A 138 -8.85 -10.55 0.66
CA PHE A 138 -9.67 -11.51 1.40
C PHE A 138 -9.75 -12.85 0.65
N LEU A 139 -10.11 -12.84 -0.64
CA LEU A 139 -10.26 -14.06 -1.45
C LEU A 139 -8.93 -14.83 -1.58
N LEU A 140 -7.80 -14.12 -1.73
CA LEU A 140 -6.49 -14.77 -1.75
C LEU A 140 -6.18 -15.47 -0.42
N ALA A 141 -6.59 -14.89 0.71
CA ALA A 141 -6.43 -15.55 2.00
C ALA A 141 -7.28 -16.81 2.13
N MET A 142 -8.49 -16.81 1.56
CA MET A 142 -9.34 -18.02 1.49
C MET A 142 -8.73 -19.09 0.58
N GLN A 143 -8.20 -18.68 -0.58
CA GLN A 143 -7.48 -19.58 -1.48
C GLN A 143 -6.26 -20.23 -0.82
N ASN A 144 -5.49 -19.46 -0.06
CA ASN A 144 -4.34 -19.98 0.68
C ASN A 144 -4.74 -20.93 1.82
N ARG A 145 -6.01 -20.94 2.21
CA ARG A 145 -6.62 -21.91 3.14
C ARG A 145 -7.24 -23.11 2.42
N GLY A 146 -7.04 -23.23 1.10
CA GLY A 146 -7.53 -24.33 0.29
C GLY A 146 -8.98 -24.17 -0.17
N ARG A 147 -9.55 -22.96 -0.15
CA ARG A 147 -10.90 -22.70 -0.69
C ARG A 147 -10.79 -22.32 -2.16
N GLU A 148 -11.52 -23.02 -3.03
CA GLU A 148 -11.43 -22.79 -4.47
C GLU A 148 -12.62 -21.99 -5.03
N SER A 149 -13.74 -21.98 -4.33
CA SER A 149 -14.95 -21.25 -4.68
C SER A 149 -15.59 -20.54 -3.48
N LEU A 150 -16.57 -19.66 -3.73
CA LEU A 150 -17.31 -19.00 -2.64
C LEU A 150 -18.10 -20.00 -1.79
N ASN A 151 -18.55 -21.11 -2.37
CA ASN A 151 -19.30 -22.15 -1.67
C ASN A 151 -18.44 -22.95 -0.69
N ASP A 152 -17.12 -22.95 -0.90
CA ASP A 152 -16.17 -23.63 -0.02
C ASP A 152 -15.80 -22.78 1.20
N ILE A 153 -16.10 -21.49 1.17
CA ILE A 153 -15.80 -20.56 2.26
C ILE A 153 -16.85 -20.72 3.35
N THR A 154 -16.41 -21.19 4.52
CA THR A 154 -17.27 -21.36 5.68
C THR A 154 -17.33 -20.08 6.52
N GLU A 155 -18.34 -19.96 7.39
CA GLU A 155 -18.43 -18.87 8.36
C GLU A 155 -17.19 -18.81 9.26
N TYR A 156 -16.64 -19.98 9.64
CA TYR A 156 -15.42 -20.07 10.41
C TYR A 156 -14.22 -19.46 9.68
N ASP A 157 -14.10 -19.67 8.36
CA ASP A 157 -13.03 -19.07 7.56
C ASP A 157 -13.14 -17.54 7.56
N VAL A 158 -14.36 -17.01 7.43
CA VAL A 158 -14.63 -15.57 7.47
C VAL A 158 -14.28 -14.98 8.84
N ILE A 159 -14.78 -15.58 9.93
CA ILE A 159 -14.56 -15.09 11.29
C ILE A 159 -13.06 -15.09 11.63
N SER A 160 -12.37 -16.20 11.37
CA SER A 160 -10.93 -16.35 11.65
C SER A 160 -10.04 -15.42 10.81
N TYR A 161 -10.56 -14.83 9.74
CA TYR A 161 -9.85 -13.80 8.98
C TYR A 161 -10.02 -12.40 9.60
N PHE A 162 -11.21 -12.09 10.10
CA PHE A 162 -11.53 -10.75 10.64
C PHE A 162 -11.36 -10.63 12.16
N VAL A 163 -11.14 -11.74 12.87
CA VAL A 163 -11.07 -11.79 14.34
C VAL A 163 -9.86 -12.63 14.74
N ARG A 164 -8.98 -12.08 15.59
CA ARG A 164 -7.89 -12.85 16.22
C ARG A 164 -8.44 -13.65 17.40
N GLU A 165 -7.73 -14.69 17.82
CA GLU A 165 -8.09 -15.54 18.98
C GLU A 165 -8.30 -14.76 20.29
N ASP A 166 -7.73 -13.55 20.43
CA ASP A 166 -7.90 -12.67 21.59
C ASP A 166 -9.18 -11.78 21.53
N GLY A 167 -10.07 -12.02 20.56
CA GLY A 167 -11.31 -11.28 20.34
C GLY A 167 -11.11 -9.88 19.75
N ARG A 168 -9.88 -9.47 19.42
CA ARG A 168 -9.59 -8.18 18.77
C ARG A 168 -9.53 -8.37 17.26
N SER A 169 -10.30 -7.56 16.52
CA SER A 169 -10.21 -7.54 15.05
C SER A 169 -8.91 -6.88 14.60
N PRO A 170 -8.07 -7.54 13.77
CA PRO A 170 -6.85 -6.93 13.23
C PRO A 170 -7.14 -5.88 12.16
N LEU A 171 -8.40 -5.80 11.69
CA LEU A 171 -8.85 -4.99 10.57
C LEU A 171 -10.00 -4.09 11.06
N SER A 172 -10.02 -2.83 10.61
CA SER A 172 -11.04 -1.87 11.02
C SER A 172 -12.44 -2.28 10.55
N GLY A 173 -13.50 -1.90 11.28
CA GLY A 173 -14.88 -2.18 10.86
C GLY A 173 -15.19 -1.73 9.43
N GLY A 174 -14.63 -0.59 9.00
CA GLY A 174 -14.76 -0.11 7.63
C GLY A 174 -14.10 -1.00 6.57
N TYR A 175 -13.06 -1.77 6.92
CA TYR A 175 -12.47 -2.76 6.01
C TYR A 175 -13.43 -3.95 5.79
N ARG A 176 -14.03 -4.46 6.88
CA ARG A 176 -15.05 -5.52 6.79
C ARG A 176 -16.23 -5.07 5.92
N ASP A 177 -16.73 -3.86 6.13
CA ASP A 177 -17.87 -3.34 5.37
C ASP A 177 -17.52 -3.14 3.89
N THR A 178 -16.27 -2.75 3.60
CA THR A 178 -15.73 -2.67 2.23
C THR A 178 -15.74 -4.04 1.56
N VAL A 179 -15.22 -5.08 2.22
CA VAL A 179 -15.22 -6.45 1.66
C VAL A 179 -16.65 -6.97 1.49
N ALA A 180 -17.51 -6.80 2.50
CA ALA A 180 -18.91 -7.22 2.44
C ALA A 180 -19.68 -6.55 1.29
N SER A 181 -19.34 -5.31 0.94
CA SER A 181 -20.02 -4.60 -0.16
C SER A 181 -19.87 -5.28 -1.52
N VAL A 182 -18.76 -6.02 -1.75
CA VAL A 182 -18.52 -6.79 -2.98
C VAL A 182 -19.48 -7.98 -3.08
N PHE A 183 -19.72 -8.64 -1.96
CA PHE A 183 -20.61 -9.81 -1.91
C PHE A 183 -22.09 -9.41 -1.83
N LYS A 184 -22.39 -8.21 -1.33
CA LYS A 184 -23.73 -7.64 -1.28
C LYS A 184 -24.15 -6.98 -2.60
N SER A 185 -23.20 -6.57 -3.45
CA SER A 185 -23.51 -5.97 -4.75
C SER A 185 -23.85 -7.05 -5.78
N ASP A 186 -25.05 -6.96 -6.37
CA ASP A 186 -25.57 -7.65 -7.56
C ASP A 186 -25.36 -9.18 -7.74
N LEU A 187 -24.68 -9.89 -6.83
CA LEU A 187 -24.73 -11.36 -6.74
C LEU A 187 -26.13 -11.86 -6.38
N LEU A 188 -26.95 -11.02 -5.73
CA LEU A 188 -28.36 -11.33 -5.42
C LEU A 188 -29.29 -11.38 -6.64
N LYS A 189 -28.90 -10.84 -7.80
CA LYS A 189 -29.78 -10.87 -9.00
C LYS A 189 -29.54 -12.06 -9.93
N ARG A 190 -28.43 -12.79 -9.77
CA ARG A 190 -28.05 -13.89 -10.68
C ARG A 190 -28.47 -15.28 -10.17
N TRP A 191 -28.99 -15.39 -8.94
CA TRP A 191 -29.42 -16.65 -8.31
C TRP A 191 -30.91 -16.68 -7.94
N GLU A 192 -31.69 -15.67 -8.34
CA GLU A 192 -33.17 -15.66 -8.26
C GLU A 192 -33.85 -15.97 -9.62
N LYS A 193 -33.18 -16.70 -10.52
CA LYS A 193 -33.78 -17.22 -11.76
C LYS A 193 -33.52 -18.70 -11.94
#